data_AF-A0A932EP41-F1
#
_entry.id   AF-A0A932EP41-F1
#
_cell.length_a   1.000
_cell.length_b   1.000
_cell.length_c   1.000
_cell.angle_alpha   90.00
_cell.angle_beta   90.00
_cell.angle_gamma   90.00
#
_symmetry.space_group_name_H-M   'P 1'
#
loop_
_entity.id
_entity.type
_entity.pdbx_description
1 polymer ?
#
loop_
_entity_poly.entity_id
_entity_poly.type
_entity_poly.pdbx_seq_one_letter_code
_entity_poly.pdbx_strand_id
1 'polypeptide(L)'
;MKSLSLLIVLASGLLIGCPATHLRTNGVYSVGPEEPSHELYLIAQVYYQTPPPGFHPAEFKWSMKNVFRGQATLTVFDETDFDHSLLTYDFDFSVSDLIIQKKDQKMTYRGHLVARQDASISIDVLVEEYEVTMTEKTKTFDFDRRDLSLILYQNSEILGHYKGATMHLKNLRETKSSKSLP
;
A
#
# COMPACT_ATOMS: atom_id res chain seq x y z
N MET A 1 -9.00 34.68 57.70
CA MET A 1 -10.43 34.65 57.35
C MET A 1 -10.62 33.84 56.07
N LYS A 2 -11.31 32.70 56.21
CA LYS A 2 -12.36 32.15 55.33
C LYS A 2 -12.03 32.02 53.81
N SER A 3 -11.75 30.79 53.38
CA SER A 3 -12.63 29.90 52.55
C SER A 3 -12.46 30.14 51.04
N LEU A 4 -11.76 29.26 50.32
CA LEU A 4 -12.29 28.06 49.66
C LEU A 4 -13.35 28.38 48.59
N SER A 5 -12.99 28.27 47.31
CA SER A 5 -13.81 27.60 46.29
C SER A 5 -13.02 27.32 45.02
N LEU A 6 -13.03 26.03 44.71
CA LEU A 6 -12.64 25.32 43.51
C LEU A 6 -13.53 25.75 42.33
N LEU A 7 -12.97 25.98 41.14
CA LEU A 7 -13.67 25.64 39.92
C LEU A 7 -12.67 25.09 38.89
N ILE A 8 -12.66 23.76 38.84
CA ILE A 8 -12.20 22.98 37.69
C ILE A 8 -13.28 23.15 36.62
N VAL A 9 -12.90 23.62 35.43
CA VAL A 9 -13.63 23.30 34.20
C VAL A 9 -12.62 22.73 33.21
N LEU A 10 -12.70 21.41 33.05
CA LEU A 10 -12.23 20.69 31.87
C LEU A 10 -12.95 21.24 30.62
N ALA A 11 -12.18 21.54 29.59
CA ALA A 11 -12.51 21.28 28.19
C ALA A 11 -11.18 21.44 27.41
N SER A 12 -10.40 20.38 27.20
CA SER A 12 -10.67 19.29 26.25
C SER A 12 -10.95 19.82 24.85
N GLY A 13 -10.01 19.60 23.93
CA GLY A 13 -10.35 19.46 22.51
C GLY A 13 -10.09 20.65 21.61
N LEU A 14 -8.85 21.14 21.56
CA LEU A 14 -8.30 21.72 20.32
C LEU A 14 -6.89 21.16 20.08
N LEU A 15 -6.74 19.84 20.19
CA LEU A 15 -5.93 19.15 19.20
C LEU A 15 -6.68 19.40 17.90
N ILE A 16 -6.20 20.37 17.12
CA ILE A 16 -6.51 20.50 15.71
C ILE A 16 -6.22 19.11 15.17
N GLY A 17 -7.28 18.32 15.04
CA GLY A 17 -7.28 17.12 14.24
C GLY A 17 -6.94 17.63 12.87
N CYS A 18 -5.66 17.56 12.52
CA CYS A 18 -5.26 17.56 11.13
C CYS A 18 -6.12 16.45 10.52
N PRO A 19 -7.06 16.76 9.62
CA PRO A 19 -7.90 15.73 9.07
C PRO A 19 -6.94 14.80 8.33
N ALA A 20 -6.71 13.62 8.89
CA ALA A 20 -6.03 12.53 8.21
C ALA A 20 -6.99 11.97 7.15
N THR A 21 -7.22 12.77 6.11
CA THR A 21 -8.00 12.46 4.91
C THR A 21 -7.01 12.70 3.77
N HIS A 22 -6.30 11.72 3.21
CA HIS A 22 -6.59 10.31 3.03
C HIS A 22 -5.26 9.52 3.02
N LEU A 23 -4.98 8.70 4.04
CA LEU A 23 -3.96 7.66 3.93
C LEU A 23 -4.56 6.47 3.17
N ARG A 24 -4.80 6.64 1.86
CA ARG A 24 -5.09 5.51 0.95
C ARG A 24 -3.74 4.94 0.52
N THR A 25 -3.21 4.00 1.29
CA THR A 25 -1.93 3.37 0.97
C THR A 25 -2.12 2.25 -0.04
N ASN A 26 -1.64 2.50 -1.27
CA ASN A 26 -0.90 1.51 -2.05
C ASN A 26 -0.13 2.19 -3.18
N GLY A 27 1.15 2.55 -2.99
CA GLY A 27 2.10 2.89 -4.07
C GLY A 27 1.98 4.23 -4.79
N VAL A 28 2.97 4.53 -5.64
CA VAL A 28 2.99 5.66 -6.58
C VAL A 28 3.38 5.14 -7.96
N TYR A 29 2.80 5.71 -9.00
CA TYR A 29 2.66 5.07 -10.30
C TYR A 29 3.05 6.04 -11.38
N SER A 30 3.76 5.58 -12.41
CA SER A 30 4.04 6.42 -13.56
C SER A 30 3.15 6.01 -14.73
N VAL A 31 2.46 6.98 -15.32
CA VAL A 31 1.70 6.77 -16.54
C VAL A 31 2.60 7.15 -17.71
N GLY A 32 2.80 6.20 -18.61
CA GLY A 32 3.72 6.32 -19.73
C GLY A 32 4.44 5.02 -20.04
N PRO A 33 5.02 4.91 -21.25
CA PRO A 33 5.64 3.67 -21.72
C PRO A 33 7.01 3.38 -21.05
N GLU A 34 7.69 4.42 -20.55
CA GLU A 34 9.03 4.31 -19.97
C GLU A 34 8.98 4.00 -18.48
N GLU A 35 9.78 3.04 -18.02
CA GLU A 35 9.92 2.73 -16.60
C GLU A 35 10.81 3.79 -15.92
N PRO A 36 10.32 4.52 -14.91
CA PRO A 36 11.14 5.41 -14.10
C PRO A 36 12.19 4.66 -13.28
N SER A 37 13.26 5.38 -12.90
CA SER A 37 14.26 4.82 -11.99
C SER A 37 13.67 4.50 -10.61
N HIS A 38 14.32 3.58 -9.89
CA HIS A 38 13.90 3.20 -8.54
C HIS A 38 13.84 4.40 -7.58
N GLU A 39 14.79 5.32 -7.68
CA GLU A 39 14.87 6.52 -6.85
C GLU A 39 13.67 7.45 -7.06
N LEU A 40 13.19 7.58 -8.31
CA LEU A 40 12.01 8.38 -8.60
C LEU A 40 10.75 7.79 -7.97
N TYR A 41 10.62 6.47 -7.95
CA TYR A 41 9.54 5.81 -7.21
C TYR A 41 9.60 6.08 -5.71
N LEU A 42 10.80 6.05 -5.11
CA LEU A 42 10.98 6.36 -3.68
C LEU A 42 10.60 7.81 -3.38
N ILE A 43 11.03 8.76 -4.21
CA ILE A 43 10.66 10.17 -4.08
C ILE A 43 9.14 10.31 -4.19
N ALA A 44 8.53 9.72 -5.21
CA ALA A 44 7.11 9.85 -5.45
C ALA A 44 6.28 9.30 -4.27
N GLN A 45 6.68 8.16 -3.68
CA GLN A 45 6.07 7.61 -2.46
C GLN A 45 6.11 8.54 -1.24
N VAL A 46 7.11 9.41 -1.15
CA VAL A 46 7.24 10.41 -0.07
C VAL A 46 6.36 11.63 -0.33
N TYR A 47 6.25 12.05 -1.59
CA TYR A 47 5.57 13.30 -1.99
C TYR A 47 4.21 13.05 -2.63
N TYR A 48 3.31 12.39 -1.90
CA TYR A 48 2.01 11.98 -2.43
C TYR A 48 1.14 13.15 -2.90
N GLN A 49 1.15 14.29 -2.19
CA GLN A 49 0.27 15.45 -2.50
C GLN A 49 0.75 16.32 -3.67
N THR A 50 2.03 16.21 -4.03
CA THR A 50 2.64 16.92 -5.14
C THR A 50 3.65 15.97 -5.80
N PRO A 51 3.15 14.90 -6.45
CA PRO A 51 4.02 13.91 -7.04
C PRO A 51 4.85 14.54 -8.17
N PRO A 52 6.02 13.98 -8.53
CA PRO A 52 6.75 14.41 -9.70
C PRO A 52 5.87 14.29 -10.97
N PRO A 53 6.10 15.12 -12.01
CA PRO A 53 5.31 15.07 -13.24
C PRO A 53 5.26 13.66 -13.86
N GLY A 54 4.08 13.26 -14.35
CA GLY A 54 3.86 11.94 -14.95
C GLY A 54 3.69 10.82 -13.92
N PHE A 55 3.67 11.15 -12.62
CA PHE A 55 3.31 10.20 -11.57
C PHE A 55 1.89 10.43 -11.08
N HIS A 56 1.09 9.39 -11.18
CA HIS A 56 -0.26 9.35 -10.66
C HIS A 56 -0.31 8.52 -9.38
N PRO A 57 -1.16 8.90 -8.42
CA PRO A 57 -1.57 8.01 -7.35
C PRO A 57 -2.41 6.88 -7.92
N ALA A 58 -2.34 5.71 -7.32
CA ALA A 58 -3.19 4.59 -7.67
C ALA A 58 -3.37 3.68 -6.44
N GLU A 59 -4.26 2.72 -6.54
CA GLU A 59 -4.48 1.72 -5.53
C GLU A 59 -4.59 0.38 -6.23
N PHE A 60 -3.73 -0.56 -5.86
CA PHE A 60 -3.84 -1.93 -6.31
C PHE A 60 -4.33 -2.83 -5.17
N LYS A 61 -5.57 -3.28 -5.29
CA LYS A 61 -6.14 -4.27 -4.39
C LYS A 61 -5.91 -5.66 -4.96
N TRP A 62 -5.39 -6.55 -4.13
CA TRP A 62 -5.11 -7.93 -4.47
C TRP A 62 -5.65 -8.86 -3.38
N SER A 63 -6.44 -9.85 -3.75
CA SER A 63 -6.99 -10.83 -2.82
C SER A 63 -7.20 -12.20 -3.46
N MET A 64 -6.71 -13.25 -2.79
CA MET A 64 -7.13 -14.62 -3.05
C MET A 64 -8.52 -14.83 -2.43
N LYS A 65 -9.55 -15.10 -3.24
CA LYS A 65 -10.90 -15.41 -2.75
C LYS A 65 -10.96 -16.79 -2.12
N ASN A 66 -10.21 -17.73 -2.68
CA ASN A 66 -10.03 -19.08 -2.16
C ASN A 66 -8.70 -19.63 -2.70
N VAL A 67 -8.41 -20.91 -2.42
CA VAL A 67 -7.16 -21.57 -2.83
C VAL A 67 -6.99 -21.72 -4.35
N PHE A 68 -8.00 -21.44 -5.17
CA PHE A 68 -7.96 -21.61 -6.62
C PHE A 68 -8.16 -20.32 -7.42
N ARG A 69 -8.74 -19.27 -6.83
CA ARG A 69 -9.12 -18.05 -7.54
C ARG A 69 -8.93 -16.81 -6.68
N GLY A 70 -8.65 -15.70 -7.34
CA GLY A 70 -8.53 -14.39 -6.73
C GLY A 70 -9.07 -13.28 -7.62
N GLN A 71 -9.01 -12.07 -7.08
CA GLN A 71 -9.37 -10.83 -7.75
C GLN A 71 -8.32 -9.76 -7.49
N ALA A 72 -8.12 -8.92 -8.49
CA ALA A 72 -7.36 -7.71 -8.37
C ALA A 72 -8.10 -6.52 -8.97
N THR A 73 -7.88 -5.34 -8.40
CA THR A 73 -8.40 -4.08 -8.93
C THR A 73 -7.26 -3.06 -8.92
N LEU A 74 -7.03 -2.42 -10.07
CA LEU A 74 -6.15 -1.25 -10.19
C LEU A 74 -7.02 -0.01 -10.37
N THR A 75 -6.93 0.94 -9.46
CA THR A 75 -7.60 2.26 -9.59
C THR A 75 -6.53 3.34 -9.65
N VAL A 76 -6.47 4.12 -10.74
CA VAL A 76 -5.57 5.26 -10.91
C VAL A 76 -6.34 6.55 -10.64
N PHE A 77 -5.76 7.47 -9.90
CA PHE A 77 -6.38 8.73 -9.48
C PHE A 77 -5.74 9.94 -10.16
N ASP A 78 -6.46 11.05 -10.11
CA ASP A 78 -5.90 12.34 -10.49
C ASP A 78 -4.78 12.75 -9.52
N GLU A 79 -3.71 13.36 -10.04
CA GLU A 79 -2.54 13.77 -9.25
C GLU A 79 -2.84 14.97 -8.33
N THR A 80 -3.90 15.72 -8.63
CA THR A 80 -4.36 16.88 -7.87
C THR A 80 -5.64 16.61 -7.07
N ASP A 81 -6.39 15.58 -7.44
CA ASP A 81 -7.67 15.21 -6.81
C ASP A 81 -7.79 13.70 -6.57
N PHE A 82 -7.38 13.28 -5.38
CA PHE A 82 -7.29 11.89 -4.95
C PHE A 82 -8.65 11.21 -4.70
N ASP A 83 -9.74 11.95 -4.79
CA ASP A 83 -11.10 11.40 -4.67
C ASP A 83 -11.70 11.01 -6.02
N HIS A 84 -11.11 11.46 -7.12
CA HIS A 84 -11.57 11.13 -8.47
C HIS A 84 -10.63 10.13 -9.15
N SER A 85 -11.18 8.96 -9.49
CA SER A 85 -10.46 7.96 -10.28
C SER A 85 -10.42 8.35 -11.76
N LEU A 86 -9.23 8.39 -12.35
CA LEU A 86 -9.03 8.51 -13.79
C LEU A 86 -9.36 7.19 -14.49
N LEU A 87 -8.87 6.07 -13.95
CA LEU A 87 -9.01 4.74 -14.54
C LEU A 87 -9.30 3.72 -13.44
N THR A 88 -10.12 2.72 -13.74
CA THR A 88 -10.30 1.55 -12.87
C THR A 88 -10.38 0.30 -13.71
N TYR A 89 -9.56 -0.70 -13.36
CA TYR A 89 -9.55 -1.98 -14.02
C TYR A 89 -9.68 -3.14 -13.03
N ASP A 90 -10.63 -4.04 -13.31
CA ASP A 90 -10.87 -5.24 -12.52
C ASP A 90 -10.34 -6.48 -13.24
N PHE A 91 -9.72 -7.38 -12.47
CA PHE A 91 -9.10 -8.61 -12.96
C PHE A 91 -9.60 -9.79 -12.12
N ASP A 92 -10.15 -10.80 -12.78
CA ASP A 92 -10.40 -12.12 -12.18
C ASP A 92 -9.25 -13.04 -12.60
N PHE A 93 -8.72 -13.82 -11.66
CA PHE A 93 -7.64 -14.74 -11.96
C PHE A 93 -7.78 -16.07 -11.22
N SER A 94 -7.22 -17.11 -11.82
CA SER A 94 -7.02 -18.42 -11.24
C SER A 94 -5.57 -18.58 -10.77
N VAL A 95 -5.33 -19.51 -9.86
CA VAL A 95 -3.95 -19.85 -9.45
C VAL A 95 -3.11 -20.36 -10.61
N SER A 96 -3.71 -20.97 -11.64
CA SER A 96 -3.00 -21.39 -12.85
C SER A 96 -2.50 -20.23 -13.70
N ASP A 97 -3.04 -19.02 -13.52
CA ASP A 97 -2.56 -17.82 -14.21
C ASP A 97 -1.30 -17.24 -13.52
N LEU A 98 -0.89 -17.84 -12.40
CA LEU A 98 0.19 -17.36 -11.55
C LEU A 98 1.32 -18.39 -11.43
N ILE A 99 2.54 -17.90 -11.50
CA ILE A 99 3.72 -18.56 -10.96
C ILE A 99 3.80 -18.18 -9.47
N ILE A 100 3.69 -19.18 -8.60
CA ILE A 100 3.76 -19.01 -7.15
C ILE A 100 5.04 -19.64 -6.62
N GLN A 101 5.82 -18.87 -5.85
CA GLN A 101 7.07 -19.31 -5.25
C GLN A 101 7.08 -18.98 -3.76
N LYS A 102 7.61 -19.92 -2.95
CA LYS A 102 7.87 -19.70 -1.53
C LYS A 102 9.36 -19.83 -1.27
N LYS A 103 9.99 -18.79 -0.72
CA LYS A 103 11.41 -18.80 -0.33
C LYS A 103 11.60 -17.96 0.93
N ASP A 104 12.28 -18.51 1.93
CA ASP A 104 12.69 -17.79 3.15
C ASP A 104 11.54 -17.00 3.81
N GLN A 105 10.35 -17.63 3.93
CA GLN A 105 9.12 -17.03 4.46
C GLN A 105 8.47 -15.92 3.61
N LYS A 106 9.05 -15.61 2.44
CA LYS A 106 8.44 -14.77 1.41
C LYS A 106 7.64 -15.61 0.42
N MET A 107 6.41 -15.20 0.15
CA MET A 107 5.56 -15.70 -0.93
C MET A 107 5.62 -14.71 -2.10
N THR A 108 5.96 -15.19 -3.28
CA THR A 108 5.99 -14.39 -4.51
C THR A 108 4.96 -14.92 -5.49
N TYR A 109 4.11 -14.05 -6.01
CA TYR A 109 3.13 -14.32 -7.06
C TYR A 109 3.50 -13.50 -8.29
N ARG A 110 3.59 -14.16 -9.44
CA ARG A 110 3.83 -13.49 -10.73
C ARG A 110 2.84 -13.98 -11.78
N GLY A 111 2.24 -13.10 -12.55
CA GLY A 111 1.34 -13.50 -13.62
C GLY A 111 0.97 -12.38 -14.57
N HIS A 112 0.26 -12.75 -15.63
CA HIS A 112 -0.33 -11.86 -16.62
C HIS A 112 -1.84 -11.98 -16.55
N LEU A 113 -2.53 -10.88 -16.23
CA LEU A 113 -3.97 -10.88 -16.00
C LEU A 113 -4.67 -10.02 -17.05
N VAL A 114 -5.79 -10.49 -17.57
CA VAL A 114 -6.62 -9.74 -18.54
C VAL A 114 -7.78 -9.10 -17.81
N ALA A 115 -8.08 -7.85 -18.14
CA ALA A 115 -9.14 -7.11 -17.50
C ALA A 115 -10.52 -7.69 -17.86
N ARG A 116 -11.45 -7.70 -16.90
CA ARG A 116 -12.79 -8.26 -17.07
C ARG A 116 -13.63 -7.49 -18.09
N GLN A 117 -13.45 -6.17 -18.12
CA GLN A 117 -14.25 -5.23 -18.90
C GLN A 117 -13.70 -4.98 -20.31
N ASP A 118 -12.42 -5.26 -20.56
CA ASP A 118 -11.79 -5.04 -21.86
C ASP A 118 -10.61 -6.01 -22.05
N ALA A 119 -10.73 -6.91 -23.03
CA ALA A 119 -9.71 -7.91 -23.33
C ALA A 119 -8.43 -7.32 -23.97
N SER A 120 -8.48 -6.08 -24.44
CA SER A 120 -7.28 -5.36 -24.89
C SER A 120 -6.42 -4.87 -23.73
N ILE A 121 -6.98 -4.80 -22.51
CA ILE A 121 -6.28 -4.36 -21.32
C ILE A 121 -5.79 -5.55 -20.52
N SER A 122 -4.51 -5.52 -20.16
CA SER A 122 -3.90 -6.53 -19.31
C SER A 122 -2.86 -5.94 -18.37
N ILE A 123 -2.48 -6.70 -17.36
CA ILE A 123 -1.52 -6.28 -16.35
C ILE A 123 -0.56 -7.43 -16.04
N ASP A 124 0.74 -7.15 -16.12
CA ASP A 124 1.75 -8.00 -15.51
C ASP A 124 1.86 -7.64 -14.04
N VAL A 125 1.80 -8.66 -13.17
CA VAL A 125 1.86 -8.48 -11.72
C VAL A 125 3.03 -9.22 -11.11
N LEU A 126 3.69 -8.58 -10.15
CA LEU A 126 4.58 -9.18 -9.18
C LEU A 126 4.15 -8.72 -7.79
N VAL A 127 3.69 -9.67 -6.99
CA VAL A 127 3.26 -9.46 -5.60
C VAL A 127 4.17 -10.27 -4.69
N GLU A 128 4.78 -9.62 -3.71
CA GLU A 128 5.63 -10.27 -2.72
C GLU A 128 5.08 -10.05 -1.32
N GLU A 129 4.75 -11.14 -0.61
CA GLU A 129 4.17 -11.11 0.73
C GLU A 129 5.14 -11.75 1.73
N TYR A 130 5.47 -11.04 2.80
CA TYR A 130 6.40 -11.51 3.83
C TYR A 130 6.20 -10.79 5.16
N GLU A 131 6.63 -11.41 6.25
CA GLU A 131 6.61 -10.78 7.57
C GLU A 131 7.85 -9.90 7.76
N VAL A 132 7.65 -8.73 8.36
CA VAL A 132 8.73 -7.79 8.73
C VAL A 132 8.63 -7.51 10.22
N THR A 133 9.76 -7.65 10.93
CA THR A 133 9.87 -7.24 12.32
C THR A 133 10.71 -5.98 12.43
N MET A 134 10.18 -4.96 13.11
CA MET A 134 10.89 -3.74 13.46
C MET A 134 11.02 -3.62 14.97
N THR A 135 12.22 -3.29 15.45
CA THR A 135 12.46 -3.10 16.88
C THR A 135 12.82 -1.64 17.15
N GLU A 136 12.03 -0.98 17.98
CA GLU A 136 12.31 0.36 18.47
C GLU A 136 12.37 0.35 20.00
N LYS A 137 13.57 0.55 20.56
CA LYS A 137 13.82 0.49 22.01
C LYS A 137 13.36 -0.86 22.60
N THR A 138 12.36 -0.84 23.48
CA THR A 138 11.75 -2.02 24.12
C THR A 138 10.45 -2.45 23.43
N LYS A 139 10.18 -1.99 22.21
CA LYS A 139 8.99 -2.35 21.45
C LYS A 139 9.39 -3.09 20.19
N THR A 140 8.73 -4.21 19.95
CA THR A 140 8.86 -4.99 18.73
C THR A 140 7.52 -4.95 18.00
N PHE A 141 7.56 -4.57 16.72
CA PHE A 141 6.42 -4.46 15.84
C PHE A 141 6.56 -5.52 14.76
N ASP A 142 5.56 -6.38 14.63
CA ASP A 142 5.50 -7.39 13.58
C ASP A 142 4.47 -6.95 12.55
N PHE A 143 4.85 -6.92 11.28
CA PHE A 143 4.02 -6.47 10.16
C PHE A 143 3.91 -7.56 9.11
N ASP A 144 2.73 -7.70 8.53
CA ASP A 144 2.57 -8.35 7.23
C ASP A 144 2.83 -7.29 6.15
N ARG A 145 3.92 -7.47 5.40
CA ARG A 145 4.31 -6.57 4.31
C ARG A 145 3.94 -7.19 2.97
N ARG A 146 3.43 -6.35 2.07
CA ARG A 146 3.20 -6.70 0.66
C ARG A 146 3.89 -5.67 -0.21
N ASP A 147 4.83 -6.10 -1.05
CA ASP A 147 5.41 -5.28 -2.10
C ASP A 147 4.74 -5.60 -3.45
N LEU A 148 4.61 -4.57 -4.29
CA LEU A 148 3.87 -4.59 -5.54
C LEU A 148 4.73 -3.99 -6.67
N SER A 149 4.80 -4.68 -7.79
CA SER A 149 5.32 -4.16 -9.06
C SER A 149 4.41 -4.61 -10.19
N LEU A 150 3.84 -3.67 -10.94
CA LEU A 150 2.86 -3.95 -11.99
C LEU A 150 3.20 -3.17 -13.26
N ILE A 151 2.81 -3.70 -14.41
CA ILE A 151 2.90 -3.02 -15.71
C ILE A 151 1.54 -3.16 -16.39
N LEU A 152 0.91 -2.03 -16.71
CA LEU A 152 -0.38 -1.98 -17.38
C LEU A 152 -0.17 -1.91 -18.90
N TYR A 153 -0.94 -2.69 -19.64
CA TYR A 153 -0.88 -2.76 -21.10
C TYR A 153 -2.23 -2.47 -21.74
N GLN A 154 -2.19 -1.93 -22.95
CA GLN A 154 -3.30 -1.91 -23.90
C GLN A 154 -2.81 -2.38 -25.27
N ASN A 155 -3.40 -3.46 -25.80
CA ASN A 155 -2.97 -4.06 -27.08
C ASN A 155 -1.45 -4.34 -27.15
N SER A 156 -0.84 -4.72 -26.03
CA SER A 156 0.62 -4.92 -25.84
C SER A 156 1.46 -3.64 -25.75
N GLU A 157 0.86 -2.45 -25.84
CA GLU A 157 1.54 -1.19 -25.56
C GLU A 157 1.52 -0.91 -24.06
N ILE A 158 2.64 -0.45 -23.50
CA ILE A 158 2.72 -0.10 -22.08
C ILE A 158 2.02 1.23 -21.85
N LEU A 159 1.03 1.21 -20.95
CA LEU A 159 0.33 2.41 -20.49
C LEU A 159 0.94 2.98 -19.21
N GLY A 160 1.59 2.16 -18.39
CA GLY A 160 2.20 2.64 -17.16
C GLY A 160 2.93 1.58 -16.37
N HIS A 161 3.76 2.05 -15.44
CA HIS A 161 4.58 1.25 -14.53
C HIS A 161 4.26 1.60 -13.09
N TYR A 162 4.01 0.57 -12.28
CA TYR A 162 3.31 0.70 -11.02
C TYR A 162 4.11 0.07 -9.88
N LYS A 163 4.51 0.82 -8.84
CA LYS A 163 5.25 0.27 -7.68
C LYS A 163 4.73 0.76 -6.34
N GLY A 164 4.60 -0.16 -5.39
CA GLY A 164 4.05 0.17 -4.08
C GLY A 164 4.33 -0.87 -3.02
N ALA A 165 3.93 -0.54 -1.79
CA ALA A 165 3.93 -1.47 -0.69
C ALA A 165 2.77 -1.18 0.27
N THR A 166 2.21 -2.22 0.88
CA THR A 166 1.43 -2.11 2.13
C THR A 166 2.16 -2.75 3.29
N MET A 167 1.86 -2.25 4.48
CA MET A 167 2.26 -2.86 5.74
C MET A 167 1.06 -2.88 6.68
N HIS A 168 0.75 -4.05 7.24
CA HIS A 168 -0.33 -4.22 8.22
C HIS A 168 0.27 -4.68 9.54
N LEU A 169 0.05 -3.91 10.61
CA LEU A 169 0.53 -4.28 11.95
C LEU A 169 -0.21 -5.53 12.43
N LYS A 170 0.54 -6.61 12.66
CA LYS A 170 0.05 -7.89 13.16
C LYS A 170 0.13 -7.97 14.68
N ASN A 171 1.24 -7.52 15.25
CA ASN A 171 1.47 -7.57 16.70
C ASN A 171 2.40 -6.45 17.17
N LEU A 172 2.18 -6.01 18.42
CA LEU A 172 3.06 -5.12 19.17
C LEU A 172 3.43 -5.81 20.48
N ARG A 173 4.73 -6.04 20.68
CA ARG A 173 5.27 -6.68 21.89
C ARG A 173 6.16 -5.71 22.63
N GLU A 174 6.00 -5.62 23.95
CA GLU A 174 6.95 -4.92 24.81
C GLU A 174 7.98 -5.92 25.34
N THR A 175 9.26 -5.68 25.05
CA THR A 175 10.36 -6.38 25.69
C THR A 175 10.43 -5.88 27.14
N LYS A 176 9.91 -6.67 28.08
CA LYS A 176 10.08 -6.39 29.50
C LYS A 176 11.58 -6.28 29.78
N SER A 177 12.02 -5.09 30.19
CA SER A 177 13.35 -4.90 30.79
C SER A 177 13.44 -5.85 31.97
N SER A 178 14.27 -6.88 31.85
CA SER A 178 14.67 -7.69 32.99
C SER A 178 15.45 -6.78 33.92
N LYS A 179 14.77 -6.18 34.90
CA LYS A 179 15.47 -5.70 36.10
C LYS A 179 16.14 -6.91 36.73
N SER A 180 17.45 -7.04 36.52
CA SER A 180 18.30 -7.76 37.46
C SER A 180 18.21 -7.01 38.80
N LEU A 181 17.64 -7.66 39.80
CA LEU A 181 17.84 -7.39 41.21
C LEU A 181 18.50 -8.64 41.81
N PRO A 182 19.37 -8.54 42.82
CA PRO A 182 19.70 -7.38 43.64
C PRO A 182 21.03 -6.71 43.30
#